data_AF-A0A7R9QG69-F1
#
_entry.id   AF-A0A7R9QG69-F1
#
_cell.length_a   1.000
_cell.length_b   1.000
_cell.length_c   1.000
_cell.angle_alpha   90.00
_cell.angle_beta   90.00
_cell.angle_gamma   90.00
#
_symmetry.space_group_name_H-M   'P 1'
#
loop_
_entity.id
_entity.type
_entity.pdbx_description
1 polymer ?
#
loop_
_entity_poly.entity_id
_entity_poly.type
_entity_poly.pdbx_seq_one_letter_code
_entity_poly.pdbx_strand_id
1 'polypeptide(L)'
;MVDFYPTNHRKAPAGMVDLLKNNFDVLKRQYSGGGPDFWGRLNPKWSHCNKGRRQSPIDINPELLLYDPGLLPVHINGDHVHVVPPIPHPSLY
;
A
#
# COMPACT_ATOMS: atom_id res chain seq x y z
N MET A 1 -0.01 2.28 -4.28
CA MET A 1 0.88 2.62 -5.41
C MET A 1 0.01 2.51 -6.64
N VAL A 2 -0.39 3.64 -7.23
CA VAL A 2 -1.22 3.63 -8.43
C VAL A 2 -0.29 3.63 -9.63
N ASP A 3 -0.12 2.48 -10.27
CA ASP A 3 0.70 2.38 -11.48
C ASP A 3 -0.14 2.85 -12.68
N PHE A 4 0.33 3.92 -13.30
CA PHE A 4 -0.27 4.50 -14.50
C PHE A 4 0.39 3.86 -15.72
N TYR A 5 -0.30 2.97 -16.43
CA TYR A 5 0.18 2.46 -17.72
C TYR A 5 -0.01 3.52 -18.82
N PRO A 6 1.04 3.96 -19.53
CA PRO A 6 0.90 4.96 -20.58
C PRO A 6 0.36 4.33 -21.88
N THR A 7 -0.66 4.96 -22.49
CA THR A 7 -1.12 4.64 -23.85
C THR A 7 -0.67 5.71 -24.85
N ASN A 8 -0.13 5.21 -25.97
CA ASN A 8 0.15 5.80 -27.28
C ASN A 8 1.05 7.07 -27.40
N HIS A 9 2.22 6.86 -28.01
CA HIS A 9 3.32 7.81 -28.15
C HIS A 9 3.16 8.75 -29.38
N ARG A 10 2.80 10.01 -29.14
CA ARG A 10 3.36 11.11 -29.94
C ARG A 10 4.63 11.59 -29.24
N LYS A 11 5.78 11.47 -29.91
CA LYS A 11 7.09 11.86 -29.35
C LYS A 11 7.13 13.38 -29.24
N ALA A 12 6.97 13.87 -28.01
CA ALA A 12 7.12 15.29 -27.71
C ALA A 12 8.56 15.75 -28.03
N PRO A 13 8.76 17.02 -28.41
CA PRO A 13 10.07 17.56 -28.74
C PRO A 13 11.02 17.41 -27.55
N ALA A 14 12.28 17.09 -27.85
CA ALA A 14 13.33 16.91 -26.84
C ALA A 14 13.41 18.16 -25.96
N GLY A 15 13.42 17.97 -24.64
CA GLY A 15 13.41 19.06 -23.65
C GLY A 15 12.02 19.54 -23.20
N MET A 16 10.95 19.39 -23.99
CA MET A 16 9.61 19.78 -23.52
C MET A 16 9.07 18.81 -22.46
N VAL A 17 9.37 17.51 -22.62
CA VAL A 17 9.08 16.49 -21.59
C VAL A 17 9.86 16.78 -20.31
N ASP A 18 11.11 17.21 -20.43
CA ASP A 18 11.97 17.48 -19.29
C ASP A 18 11.57 18.77 -18.56
N LEU A 19 11.17 19.81 -19.29
CA LEU A 19 10.61 21.04 -18.72
C LEU A 19 9.28 20.79 -18.01
N LEU A 20 8.38 19.99 -18.59
CA LEU A 20 7.11 19.63 -17.95
C LEU A 20 7.33 18.76 -16.72
N LYS A 21 8.25 17.79 -16.77
CA LYS A 21 8.65 16.99 -15.59
C LYS A 21 9.26 17.86 -14.50
N ASN A 22 10.18 18.76 -14.85
CA ASN A 22 10.81 19.68 -13.90
C ASN A 22 9.78 20.62 -13.26
N ASN A 23 8.86 21.20 -14.04
CA ASN A 23 7.77 22.01 -13.51
C ASN A 23 6.84 21.20 -12.61
N PHE A 24 6.54 19.96 -13.01
CA PHE A 24 5.76 19.04 -12.17
C PHE A 24 6.49 18.70 -10.87
N ASP A 25 7.80 18.44 -10.89
CA ASP A 25 8.62 18.14 -9.71
C ASP A 25 8.81 19.36 -8.80
N VAL A 26 8.86 20.56 -9.36
CA VAL A 26 8.85 21.83 -8.62
C VAL A 26 7.48 22.04 -7.96
N LEU A 27 6.38 21.84 -8.68
CA LEU A 27 5.02 21.93 -8.14
C LEU A 27 4.75 20.85 -7.08
N LYS A 28 5.23 19.62 -7.29
CA LYS A 28 5.15 18.55 -6.31
C LYS A 28 5.91 18.94 -5.05
N ARG A 29 7.13 19.49 -5.16
CA ARG A 29 7.86 20.03 -3.99
C ARG A 29 7.12 21.17 -3.30
N GLN A 30 6.46 22.05 -4.05
CA GLN A 30 5.75 23.22 -3.51
C GLN A 30 4.45 22.84 -2.77
N TYR A 31 3.73 21.79 -3.19
CA TYR A 31 2.45 21.39 -2.60
C TYR A 31 2.50 20.08 -1.80
N SER A 32 3.62 19.34 -1.78
CA SER A 32 3.77 18.06 -1.06
C SER A 32 4.05 18.21 0.44
N GLY A 33 3.96 19.41 1.02
CA GLY A 33 4.16 19.61 2.47
C GLY A 33 3.23 18.76 3.36
N GLY A 34 2.15 18.19 2.81
CA GLY A 34 1.22 17.28 3.48
C GLY A 34 1.20 15.82 2.97
N GLY A 35 2.12 15.45 2.08
CA GLY A 35 2.15 14.10 1.48
C GLY A 35 2.50 12.98 2.48
N PRO A 36 2.29 11.70 2.11
CA PRO A 36 2.57 10.55 2.98
C PRO A 36 3.95 10.56 3.64
N ASP A 37 4.97 11.01 2.89
CA ASP A 37 6.36 11.15 3.37
C ASP A 37 6.50 12.09 4.60
N PHE A 38 5.53 13.01 4.79
CA PHE A 38 5.57 14.04 5.82
C PHE A 38 4.60 13.79 6.98
N TRP A 39 3.67 12.83 6.89
CA TRP A 39 2.62 12.62 7.89
C TRP A 39 3.17 12.51 9.32
N GLY A 40 4.29 11.80 9.50
CA GLY A 40 4.92 11.65 10.82
C GLY A 40 5.62 12.90 11.36
N ARG A 41 5.78 13.95 10.56
CA ARG A 41 6.31 15.27 10.96
C ARG A 41 5.22 16.33 11.15
N LEU A 42 4.02 16.11 10.60
CA LEU A 42 2.89 17.04 10.71
C LEU A 42 2.26 17.04 12.11
N ASN A 43 2.20 15.87 12.76
CA ASN A 43 1.59 15.71 14.07
C ASN A 43 2.41 14.71 14.90
N PRO A 44 2.81 15.04 16.15
CA PRO A 44 3.56 14.11 17.01
C PRO A 44 2.87 12.74 17.20
N LYS A 45 1.53 12.71 17.21
CA LYS A 45 0.74 11.48 17.33
C LYS A 45 0.89 10.54 16.12
N TRP A 46 1.33 11.06 14.98
CA TRP A 46 1.51 10.30 13.73
C TRP A 46 2.96 9.91 13.46
N SER A 47 3.86 10.10 14.43
CA SER A 47 5.31 9.83 14.28
C SER A 47 5.65 8.40 13.80
N HIS A 48 4.75 7.43 14.00
CA HIS A 48 4.92 6.07 13.46
C HIS A 48 4.91 6.02 11.92
N CYS A 49 4.28 6.97 11.23
CA CYS A 49 4.21 6.99 9.77
C CYS A 49 5.59 7.17 9.11
N ASN A 50 6.57 7.77 9.79
CA ASN A 50 7.93 7.92 9.26
C ASN A 50 9.03 7.27 10.11
N LYS A 51 8.76 6.89 11.36
CA LYS A 51 9.71 6.18 12.23
C LYS A 51 9.40 4.69 12.41
N GLY A 52 8.17 4.27 12.11
CA GLY A 52 7.73 2.88 12.28
C GLY A 52 8.44 1.94 11.32
N ARG A 53 8.95 0.81 11.84
CA ARG A 53 9.62 -0.23 11.04
C ARG A 53 8.69 -1.34 10.54
N ARG A 54 7.40 -1.24 10.88
CA ARG A 54 6.33 -2.20 10.56
C ARG A 54 5.13 -1.42 10.04
N GLN A 55 5.27 -0.84 8.86
CA GLN A 55 4.24 -0.04 8.20
C GLN A 55 3.84 -0.72 6.90
N SER A 56 2.59 -0.51 6.49
CA SER A 56 2.06 -0.91 5.19
C SER A 56 2.18 0.26 4.18
N PRO A 57 2.15 -0.01 2.87
CA PRO A 57 2.17 -1.33 2.23
C PRO A 57 3.54 -2.02 2.37
N ILE A 58 3.54 -3.35 2.30
CA ILE A 58 4.75 -4.15 2.08
C ILE A 58 4.65 -4.84 0.72
N ASP A 59 5.78 -5.24 0.18
CA ASP A 59 5.82 -6.15 -0.96
C ASP A 59 5.56 -7.59 -0.48
N ILE A 60 4.65 -8.29 -1.16
CA ILE A 60 4.29 -9.68 -0.84
C ILE A 60 4.90 -10.56 -1.92
N ASN A 61 6.13 -11.03 -1.67
CA ASN A 61 6.80 -11.97 -2.55
C ASN A 61 6.32 -13.42 -2.27
N PRO A 62 5.61 -14.09 -3.20
CA PRO A 62 5.10 -15.45 -3.00
C PRO A 62 6.18 -16.50 -2.70
N GLU A 63 7.42 -16.30 -3.18
CA GLU A 63 8.54 -17.22 -2.95
C GLU A 63 9.04 -17.22 -1.49
N LEU A 64 8.75 -16.16 -0.73
CA LEU A 64 9.16 -15.99 0.66
C LEU A 64 8.03 -16.29 1.65
N LEU A 65 6.84 -16.63 1.17
CA LEU A 65 5.68 -16.91 2.03
C LEU A 65 5.83 -18.26 2.73
N LEU A 66 5.56 -18.27 4.03
CA LEU A 66 5.41 -19.49 4.81
C LEU A 66 3.95 -19.93 4.78
N TYR A 67 3.69 -21.15 4.32
CA TYR A 67 2.38 -21.77 4.46
C TYR A 67 2.16 -22.18 5.92
N ASP A 68 1.07 -21.71 6.51
CA ASP A 68 0.65 -22.07 7.87
C ASP A 68 -0.67 -22.87 7.82
N PRO A 69 -0.64 -24.20 8.05
CA PRO A 69 -1.84 -25.04 8.04
C PRO A 69 -2.78 -24.78 9.23
N GLY A 70 -2.34 -24.02 10.24
CA GLY A 70 -3.17 -23.62 11.39
C GLY A 70 -4.08 -22.42 11.10
N LEU A 71 -3.92 -21.75 9.97
CA LEU A 71 -4.78 -20.63 9.59
C LEU A 71 -6.19 -21.12 9.23
N LEU A 72 -7.18 -20.62 9.97
CA LEU A 72 -8.59 -20.93 9.74
C LEU A 72 -9.14 -20.13 8.54
N PRO A 73 -10.09 -20.70 7.78
CA PRO A 73 -10.79 -19.98 6.74
C PRO A 73 -11.45 -18.70 7.27
N VAL A 74 -11.28 -17.62 6.52
CA VAL A 74 -11.91 -16.34 6.80
C VAL A 74 -13.26 -16.28 6.07
N HIS A 75 -14.33 -16.00 6.81
CA HIS A 75 -15.68 -15.81 6.28
C HIS A 75 -16.05 -14.33 6.34
N ILE A 76 -16.54 -13.79 5.22
CA ILE A 76 -16.87 -12.37 5.10
C ILE A 76 -18.37 -12.23 4.88
N ASN A 77 -19.03 -11.44 5.72
CA ASN A 77 -20.44 -11.10 5.61
C ASN A 77 -20.61 -9.58 5.63
N GLY A 78 -20.80 -8.98 4.46
CA GLY A 78 -20.81 -7.52 4.32
C GLY A 78 -19.46 -6.94 4.73
N ASP A 79 -19.46 -6.10 5.76
CA ASP A 79 -18.28 -5.48 6.39
C ASP A 79 -17.76 -6.26 7.62
N HIS A 80 -18.39 -7.39 7.95
CA HIS A 80 -17.99 -8.25 9.06
C HIS A 80 -17.11 -9.41 8.61
N VAL A 81 -16.03 -9.65 9.36
CA VAL A 81 -15.10 -10.76 9.16
C VAL A 81 -15.24 -11.73 10.33
N HIS A 82 -15.59 -12.97 10.05
CA HIS A 82 -15.69 -14.05 11.01
C HIS A 82 -14.62 -15.10 10.71
N VAL A 83 -13.87 -15.50 11.75
CA VAL A 83 -13.03 -16.68 11.67
C VAL A 83 -13.93 -17.88 11.95
N VAL A 84 -13.99 -18.86 11.06
CA VAL A 84 -14.81 -20.05 11.33
C VAL A 84 -14.11 -20.91 12.37
N PRO A 85 -14.73 -21.13 13.55
CA PRO A 85 -14.16 -22.04 14.53
C PRO A 85 -14.10 -23.45 13.93
N PRO A 86 -13.11 -24.27 14.33
CA PRO A 86 -13.08 -25.67 13.91
C PRO A 86 -14.42 -26.32 14.26
N ILE A 87 -15.09 -26.91 13.26
CA ILE A 87 -16.29 -27.71 13.49
C ILE A 87 -15.88 -28.82 14.48
N PRO A 88 -16.54 -28.97 15.64
CA PRO A 88 -16.26 -30.08 16.54
C PRO A 88 -16.48 -31.38 15.78
N HIS A 89 -15.46 -32.24 15.74
CA HIS A 89 -15.58 -33.55 15.12
C HIS A 89 -16.72 -34.32 15.82
N PRO A 90 -17.65 -34.96 15.08
CA PRO A 90 -18.74 -35.75 15.65
C PRO A 90 -18.30 -36.93 16.55
N SER A 91 -17.00 -37.23 16.58
CA SER A 91 -16.40 -38.34 17.34
C SER A 91 -16.02 -38.00 18.79
N LEU A 92 -16.31 -36.78 19.27
CA LEU A 92 -15.97 -36.33 20.63
C LEU A 92 -17.19 -36.17 21.56
N TYR A 93 -18.31 -36.82 21.22
CA TYR A 93 -19.45 -37.02 22.13
C TYR A 93 -19.56 -38.48 22.55
#